data_AF-A0A973GXB2-F1
#
_entry.id   AF-A0A973GXB2-F1
#
_cell.length_a   1.000
_cell.length_b   1.000
_cell.length_c   1.000
_cell.angle_alpha   90.00
_cell.angle_beta   90.00
_cell.angle_gamma   90.00
#
_symmetry.space_group_name_H-M   'P 1'
#
loop_
_entity.id
_entity.type
_entity.pdbx_description
1 polymer ?
#
loop_
_entity_poly.entity_id
_entity_poly.type
_entity_poly.pdbx_seq_one_letter_code
_entity_poly.pdbx_strand_id
1 'polypeptide(L)'
;MTNHNPARAKADSPVAHHGEETDVKLAPAGARTPKDPSAFWLPLEVALLACFLVVGIQTLLIKHFAVNVPYWDEWSNFRLLQLYNDGTLTLQYLFLPHNEHRIFFPRLVSIGLYVLVGENHPVAQMLLSALIMGLCAGVWAFTLVRLKVSPWVALLASLALTSPAQWENILNGFQTCFWMMDCSAVLAICFVSLPVRVSWGTVAACAVACFVSTFSLASGLVSWGACGAILALRLWLDA
;
A
#
# COMPACT_ATOMS: atom_id res chain seq x y z
N MET A 1 58.05 46.05 76.52
CA MET A 1 57.47 46.84 75.42
C MET A 1 55.99 46.50 75.31
N THR A 2 55.16 47.40 75.84
CA THR A 2 53.81 47.81 75.38
C THR A 2 52.85 46.83 74.67
N ASN A 3 51.65 46.72 75.29
CA ASN A 3 50.28 46.71 74.73
C ASN A 3 49.86 45.55 73.79
N HIS A 4 48.65 44.96 73.81
CA HIS A 4 47.34 45.33 74.37
C HIS A 4 46.42 44.07 74.38
N ASN A 5 45.63 43.90 75.45
CA ASN A 5 44.42 43.07 75.59
C ASN A 5 43.23 43.78 74.87
N PRO A 6 41.92 43.36 74.84
CA PRO A 6 41.23 42.11 75.24
C PRO A 6 40.08 41.62 74.30
N ALA A 7 39.58 40.41 74.60
CA ALA A 7 38.18 39.93 74.60
C ALA A 7 37.16 40.30 73.48
N ARG A 8 36.44 39.27 72.98
CA ARG A 8 34.97 39.16 73.12
C ARG A 8 34.36 37.88 72.51
N ALA A 9 33.56 37.21 73.32
CA ALA A 9 32.55 36.24 72.91
C ALA A 9 31.38 36.93 72.16
N LYS A 10 30.82 36.24 71.15
CA LYS A 10 29.48 36.43 70.56
C LYS A 10 29.07 35.06 69.97
N ALA A 11 28.14 34.33 70.58
CA ALA A 11 26.68 34.48 70.53
C ALA A 11 26.11 34.03 69.18
N ASP A 12 25.38 32.91 69.26
CA ASP A 12 24.64 32.24 68.20
C ASP A 12 23.69 33.18 67.44
N SER A 13 23.64 33.01 66.12
CA SER A 13 22.62 33.59 65.25
C SER A 13 21.98 32.47 64.41
N PRO A 14 20.64 32.42 64.30
CA PRO A 14 19.96 31.37 63.55
C PRO A 14 20.07 31.61 62.05
N VAL A 15 20.39 30.54 61.31
CA VAL A 15 20.48 30.52 59.85
C VAL A 15 19.08 30.67 59.26
N ALA A 16 18.86 31.75 58.51
CA ALA A 16 17.66 31.95 57.72
C ALA A 16 17.66 31.02 56.51
N HIS A 17 16.68 30.11 56.43
CA HIS A 17 16.38 29.37 55.20
C HIS A 17 15.69 30.30 54.21
N HIS A 18 16.44 30.80 53.22
CA HIS A 18 15.84 31.36 52.01
C HIS A 18 15.29 30.20 51.17
N GLY A 19 13.97 30.14 51.04
CA GLY A 19 13.30 29.29 50.06
C GLY A 19 13.56 29.82 48.66
N GLU A 20 14.30 29.06 47.86
CA GLU A 20 14.26 29.17 46.40
C GLU A 20 12.93 28.58 45.93
N GLU A 21 11.92 29.44 45.73
CA GLU A 21 10.79 29.11 44.87
C GLU A 21 11.32 29.01 43.43
N THR A 22 11.64 27.79 43.00
CA THR A 22 11.82 27.48 41.59
C THR A 22 10.47 27.65 40.91
N ASP A 23 10.30 28.79 40.26
CA ASP A 23 9.15 29.14 39.42
C ASP A 23 9.12 28.19 38.21
N VAL A 24 8.52 27.00 38.39
CA VAL A 24 8.26 26.05 37.30
C VAL A 24 7.20 26.69 36.42
N LYS A 25 7.64 27.40 35.38
CA LYS A 25 6.79 27.83 34.26
C LYS A 25 6.17 26.59 33.63
N LEU A 26 4.98 26.22 34.10
CA LEU A 26 4.07 25.29 33.45
C LEU A 26 3.82 25.80 32.03
N ALA A 27 4.36 25.08 31.04
CA ALA A 27 4.07 25.33 29.64
C ALA A 27 2.53 25.32 29.45
N PRO A 28 1.97 26.28 28.71
CA PRO A 28 0.52 26.39 28.58
C PRO A 28 -0.05 25.09 27.99
N ALA A 29 -0.97 24.47 28.75
CA ALA A 29 -1.75 23.32 28.35
C ALA A 29 -2.56 23.68 27.10
N GLY A 30 -2.01 23.41 25.91
CA GLY A 30 -2.63 23.82 24.65
C GLY A 30 -1.69 24.01 23.47
N ALA A 31 -0.36 23.94 23.66
CA ALA A 31 0.58 23.92 22.54
C ALA A 31 0.40 22.60 21.76
N ARG A 32 -0.45 22.61 20.73
CA ARG A 32 -0.43 21.57 19.68
C ARG A 32 1.00 21.54 19.14
N THR A 33 1.72 20.46 19.40
CA THR A 33 3.01 20.23 18.75
C THR A 33 2.81 20.40 17.25
N PRO A 34 3.68 21.15 16.54
CA PRO A 34 3.62 21.24 15.10
C PRO A 34 3.58 19.81 14.55
N LYS A 35 2.58 19.48 13.73
CA LYS A 35 2.56 18.18 13.04
C LYS A 35 3.86 18.11 12.24
N ASP A 36 4.76 17.22 12.65
CA ASP A 36 6.02 16.99 11.96
C ASP A 36 5.71 16.66 10.48
N PRO A 37 6.07 17.53 9.53
CA PRO A 37 5.76 17.31 8.12
C PRO A 37 6.42 16.00 7.62
N SER A 38 7.54 15.58 8.21
CA SER A 38 8.23 14.33 7.85
C SER A 38 7.36 13.09 8.08
N ALA A 39 6.38 13.16 9.00
CA ALA A 39 5.45 12.06 9.29
C ALA A 39 4.52 11.70 8.13
N PHE A 40 4.38 12.59 7.14
CA PHE A 40 3.64 12.34 5.90
C PHE A 40 4.57 12.15 4.70
N TRP A 41 5.64 12.95 4.58
CA TRP A 41 6.53 12.91 3.42
C TRP A 41 7.34 11.61 3.33
N LEU A 42 7.86 11.09 4.45
CA LEU A 42 8.64 9.86 4.43
C LEU A 42 7.85 8.65 3.89
N PRO A 43 6.62 8.35 4.38
CA PRO A 43 5.79 7.30 3.78
C PRO A 43 5.57 7.46 2.28
N LEU A 44 5.33 8.70 1.83
CA LEU A 44 5.11 9.00 0.42
C LEU A 44 6.37 8.79 -0.42
N GLU A 45 7.53 9.23 0.05
CA GLU A 45 8.82 9.04 -0.61
C GLU A 45 9.15 7.56 -0.77
N VAL A 46 8.98 6.76 0.30
CA VAL A 46 9.22 5.32 0.26
C VAL A 46 8.22 4.62 -0.67
N ALA A 47 6.95 5.06 -0.68
CA ALA A 47 5.94 4.56 -1.59
C ALA A 47 6.26 4.83 -3.06
N LEU A 48 6.68 6.06 -3.38
CA LEU A 48 7.10 6.43 -4.72
C LEU A 48 8.34 5.64 -5.15
N LEU A 49 9.33 5.51 -4.26
CA LEU A 49 10.53 4.72 -4.53
C LEU A 49 10.18 3.25 -4.82
N ALA A 50 9.34 2.62 -4.00
CA ALA A 50 8.89 1.25 -4.21
C ALA A 50 8.14 1.10 -5.55
N CYS A 51 7.23 2.03 -5.85
CA CYS A 51 6.49 2.04 -7.11
C CYS A 51 7.44 2.16 -8.31
N PHE A 52 8.29 3.19 -8.36
CA PHE A 52 9.22 3.40 -9.46
C PHE A 52 10.25 2.28 -9.60
N LEU A 53 10.70 1.70 -8.49
CA LEU A 53 11.60 0.53 -8.52
C LEU A 53 10.94 -0.65 -9.22
N VAL A 54 9.71 -0.99 -8.82
CA VAL A 54 8.98 -2.12 -9.40
C VAL A 54 8.63 -1.88 -10.86
N VAL A 55 8.01 -0.74 -11.18
CA VAL A 55 7.67 -0.38 -12.56
C VAL A 55 8.93 -0.35 -13.43
N GLY A 56 9.99 0.31 -12.95
CA GLY A 56 11.24 0.47 -13.69
C GLY A 56 11.89 -0.87 -14.03
N ILE A 57 12.09 -1.74 -13.02
CA ILE A 57 12.75 -3.03 -13.25
C ILE A 57 11.88 -3.93 -14.13
N GLN A 58 10.58 -4.07 -13.85
CA GLN A 58 9.72 -4.91 -14.69
C GLN A 58 9.64 -4.38 -16.13
N THR A 59 9.56 -3.05 -16.32
CA THR A 59 9.59 -2.46 -17.67
C THR A 59 10.90 -2.75 -18.39
N LEU A 60 12.05 -2.71 -17.70
CA LEU A 60 13.34 -3.08 -18.29
C LEU A 60 13.39 -4.56 -18.70
N LEU A 61 12.84 -5.45 -17.87
CA LEU A 61 12.72 -6.88 -18.19
C LEU A 61 11.80 -7.10 -19.41
N ILE A 62 10.63 -6.49 -19.42
CA ILE A 62 9.69 -6.53 -20.55
C ILE A 62 10.37 -6.01 -21.82
N LYS A 63 11.03 -4.85 -21.76
CA LYS A 63 11.72 -4.27 -22.91
C LYS A 63 12.77 -5.21 -23.52
N HIS A 64 13.46 -6.00 -22.70
CA HIS A 64 14.55 -6.86 -23.15
C HIS A 64 14.08 -8.26 -23.58
N PHE A 65 13.04 -8.79 -22.93
CA PHE A 65 12.66 -10.20 -23.08
C PHE A 65 11.25 -10.42 -23.64
N ALA A 66 10.39 -9.40 -23.69
CA ALA A 66 9.02 -9.60 -24.13
C ALA A 66 8.92 -9.81 -25.64
N VAL A 67 7.98 -10.68 -26.01
CA VAL A 67 7.58 -10.92 -27.39
C VAL A 67 6.15 -10.46 -27.54
N ASN A 68 5.85 -9.70 -28.60
CA ASN A 68 4.51 -9.20 -28.86
C ASN A 68 3.63 -10.26 -29.53
N VAL A 69 3.50 -11.42 -28.90
CA VAL A 69 2.68 -12.54 -29.36
C VAL A 69 1.88 -13.06 -28.16
N PRO A 70 0.56 -13.26 -28.30
CA PRO A 70 -0.26 -13.80 -27.23
C PRO A 70 0.25 -15.15 -26.73
N TYR A 71 0.25 -15.33 -25.42
CA TYR A 71 0.67 -16.57 -24.78
C TYR A 71 -0.47 -17.23 -24.01
N TRP A 72 -0.71 -18.52 -24.27
CA TRP A 72 -1.67 -19.36 -23.54
C TRP A 72 -3.06 -18.73 -23.38
N ASP A 73 -3.50 -18.44 -22.16
CA ASP A 73 -4.85 -17.91 -21.87
C ASP A 73 -5.10 -16.54 -22.52
N GLU A 74 -4.05 -15.80 -22.87
CA GLU A 74 -4.14 -14.51 -23.56
C GLU A 74 -4.81 -14.62 -24.94
N TRP A 75 -4.77 -15.80 -25.58
CA TRP A 75 -5.50 -16.07 -26.83
C TRP A 75 -7.02 -15.84 -26.70
N SER A 76 -7.57 -15.94 -25.49
CA SER A 76 -8.99 -15.67 -25.23
C SER A 76 -9.40 -14.21 -25.51
N ASN A 77 -8.44 -13.28 -25.53
CA ASN A 77 -8.70 -11.88 -25.88
C ASN A 77 -9.18 -11.72 -27.32
N PHE A 78 -8.79 -12.59 -28.26
CA PHE A 78 -9.25 -12.49 -29.65
C PHE A 78 -10.76 -12.58 -29.76
N ARG A 79 -11.37 -13.54 -29.06
CA ARG A 79 -12.83 -13.68 -29.08
C ARG A 79 -13.51 -12.50 -28.38
N LEU A 80 -12.96 -12.03 -27.27
CA LEU A 80 -13.46 -10.86 -26.56
C LEU A 80 -13.48 -9.61 -27.47
N LEU A 81 -12.35 -9.35 -28.14
CA LEU A 81 -12.16 -8.19 -29.00
C LEU A 81 -12.93 -8.31 -30.31
N GLN A 82 -13.09 -9.52 -30.86
CA GLN A 82 -14.00 -9.78 -31.98
C GLN A 82 -15.43 -9.37 -31.62
N LEU A 83 -15.97 -9.87 -30.51
CA LEU A 83 -17.32 -9.52 -30.06
C LEU A 83 -17.48 -8.01 -29.81
N TYR A 84 -16.44 -7.38 -29.27
CA TYR A 84 -16.40 -5.93 -29.08
C TYR A 84 -16.49 -5.17 -30.42
N ASN A 85 -15.62 -5.51 -31.38
CA ASN A 85 -15.58 -4.88 -32.70
C ASN A 85 -16.87 -5.12 -33.51
N ASP A 86 -17.47 -6.30 -33.38
CA ASP A 86 -18.73 -6.65 -34.06
C ASP A 86 -19.95 -5.95 -33.41
N GLY A 87 -19.77 -5.25 -32.27
CA GLY A 87 -20.88 -4.64 -31.52
C GLY A 87 -21.82 -5.66 -30.86
N THR A 88 -21.37 -6.92 -30.72
CA THR A 88 -22.17 -8.03 -30.18
C THR A 88 -21.75 -8.46 -28.77
N LEU A 89 -20.77 -7.77 -28.17
CA LEU A 89 -20.33 -8.02 -26.81
C LEU A 89 -21.46 -7.74 -25.81
N THR A 90 -21.87 -8.77 -25.08
CA THR A 90 -22.90 -8.66 -24.05
C THR A 90 -22.29 -8.55 -22.65
N LEU A 91 -23.03 -7.95 -21.71
CA LEU A 91 -22.64 -7.95 -20.30
C LEU A 91 -22.51 -9.39 -19.76
N GLN A 92 -23.38 -10.30 -20.20
CA GLN A 92 -23.31 -11.72 -19.84
C GLN A 92 -21.97 -12.34 -20.23
N TYR A 93 -21.43 -12.00 -21.41
CA TYR A 93 -20.12 -12.50 -21.85
C TYR A 93 -19.01 -12.08 -20.90
N LEU A 94 -19.04 -10.83 -20.39
CA LEU A 94 -18.04 -10.36 -19.43
C LEU A 94 -18.04 -11.16 -18.12
N PHE A 95 -19.17 -11.75 -17.73
CA PHE A 95 -19.29 -12.60 -16.53
C PHE A 95 -19.14 -14.10 -16.80
N LEU A 96 -18.96 -14.54 -18.06
CA LEU A 96 -18.77 -15.95 -18.37
C LEU A 96 -17.50 -16.49 -17.70
N PRO A 97 -17.52 -17.74 -17.20
CA PRO A 97 -16.30 -18.38 -16.73
C PRO A 97 -15.22 -18.43 -17.81
N HIS A 98 -13.99 -18.20 -17.40
CA HIS A 98 -12.77 -18.54 -18.12
C HIS A 98 -12.02 -19.51 -17.21
N ASN A 99 -12.02 -20.80 -17.57
CA ASN A 99 -11.70 -21.90 -16.66
C ASN A 99 -12.61 -21.83 -15.42
N GLU A 100 -12.04 -21.97 -14.21
CA GLU A 100 -12.76 -21.89 -12.93
C GLU A 100 -13.03 -20.45 -12.47
N HIS A 101 -12.58 -19.45 -13.24
CA HIS A 101 -12.55 -18.05 -12.80
C HIS A 101 -13.54 -17.17 -13.58
N ARG A 102 -14.06 -16.13 -12.92
CA ARG A 102 -14.81 -15.05 -13.59
C ARG A 102 -13.94 -13.81 -13.67
N ILE A 103 -13.28 -13.64 -14.80
CA ILE A 103 -12.30 -12.56 -15.04
C ILE A 103 -12.96 -11.27 -15.57
N PHE A 104 -14.01 -10.80 -14.90
CA PHE A 104 -14.80 -9.65 -15.33
C PHE A 104 -13.97 -8.37 -15.47
N PHE A 105 -13.25 -7.98 -14.42
CA PHE A 105 -12.44 -6.76 -14.44
C PHE A 105 -11.25 -6.85 -15.43
N PRO A 106 -10.51 -7.97 -15.51
CA PRO A 106 -9.46 -8.15 -16.52
C PRO A 106 -9.96 -8.02 -17.96
N ARG A 107 -11.18 -8.49 -18.27
CA ARG A 107 -11.79 -8.29 -19.60
C ARG A 107 -12.05 -6.82 -19.89
N LEU A 108 -12.59 -6.07 -18.92
CA LEU A 108 -12.81 -4.63 -19.07
C LEU A 108 -11.50 -3.89 -19.31
N VAL A 109 -10.45 -4.23 -18.54
CA VAL A 109 -9.11 -3.66 -18.71
C VAL A 109 -8.56 -3.98 -20.10
N SER A 110 -8.71 -5.21 -20.57
CA SER A 110 -8.23 -5.62 -21.90
C SER A 110 -8.92 -4.89 -23.03
N ILE A 111 -10.24 -4.69 -22.94
CA ILE A 111 -10.99 -3.85 -23.90
C ILE A 111 -10.53 -2.40 -23.83
N GLY A 112 -10.40 -1.85 -22.61
CA GLY A 112 -9.95 -0.47 -22.42
C GLY A 112 -8.57 -0.22 -23.01
N LEU A 113 -7.63 -1.15 -22.80
CA LEU A 113 -6.29 -1.07 -23.37
C LEU A 113 -6.30 -1.20 -24.89
N TYR A 114 -7.11 -2.11 -25.44
CA TYR A 114 -7.31 -2.25 -26.88
C TYR A 114 -7.83 -0.95 -27.52
N VAL A 115 -8.79 -0.27 -26.87
CA VAL A 115 -9.31 1.03 -27.36
C VAL A 115 -8.24 2.12 -27.32
N LEU A 116 -7.38 2.13 -26.30
CA LEU A 116 -6.31 3.13 -26.16
C LEU A 116 -5.15 2.91 -27.13
N VAL A 117 -4.76 1.65 -27.34
CA VAL A 117 -3.61 1.28 -28.19
C VAL A 117 -4.01 1.14 -29.67
N GLY A 118 -5.26 0.75 -29.94
CA GLY A 118 -5.81 0.52 -31.27
C GLY A 118 -5.63 -0.91 -31.79
N GLU A 119 -4.91 -1.77 -31.07
CA GLU A 119 -4.70 -3.17 -31.42
C GLU A 119 -4.54 -4.07 -30.18
N ASN A 120 -4.65 -5.38 -30.36
CA ASN A 120 -4.37 -6.34 -29.29
C ASN A 120 -2.85 -6.46 -29.10
N HIS A 121 -2.31 -5.78 -28.09
CA HIS A 121 -0.87 -5.65 -27.89
C HIS A 121 -0.43 -6.29 -26.55
N PRO A 122 -0.02 -7.57 -26.53
CA PRO A 122 0.43 -8.27 -25.31
C PRO A 122 1.46 -7.51 -24.48
N VAL A 123 2.44 -6.87 -25.12
CA VAL A 123 3.45 -6.08 -24.38
C VAL A 123 2.82 -4.89 -23.66
N ALA A 124 1.73 -4.32 -24.17
CA ALA A 124 1.03 -3.23 -23.49
C ALA A 124 0.33 -3.75 -22.22
N GLN A 125 -0.21 -4.96 -22.25
CA GLN A 125 -0.79 -5.63 -21.08
C GLN A 125 0.27 -5.92 -20.02
N MET A 126 1.47 -6.35 -20.45
CA MET A 126 2.62 -6.56 -19.55
C MET A 126 3.05 -5.25 -18.87
N LEU A 127 3.12 -4.15 -19.63
CA LEU A 127 3.45 -2.82 -19.07
C LEU A 127 2.37 -2.32 -18.10
N LEU A 128 1.10 -2.56 -18.41
CA LEU A 128 0.00 -2.25 -17.49
C LEU A 128 0.07 -3.10 -16.21
N SER A 129 0.39 -4.38 -16.34
CA SER A 129 0.65 -5.27 -15.19
C SER A 129 1.78 -4.74 -14.31
N ALA A 130 2.89 -4.31 -14.92
CA ALA A 130 4.00 -3.69 -14.19
C ALA A 130 3.57 -2.41 -13.45
N LEU A 131 2.73 -1.57 -14.07
CA LEU A 131 2.17 -0.38 -13.43
C LEU A 131 1.28 -0.75 -12.23
N ILE A 132 0.36 -1.71 -12.40
CA ILE A 132 -0.54 -2.19 -11.34
C ILE A 132 0.28 -2.71 -10.15
N MET A 133 1.32 -3.51 -10.42
CA MET A 133 2.18 -4.05 -9.37
C MET A 133 3.01 -2.97 -8.68
N GLY A 134 3.53 -2.00 -9.43
CA GLY A 134 4.23 -0.86 -8.86
C GLY A 134 3.35 -0.02 -7.93
N LEU A 135 2.12 0.26 -8.34
CA LEU A 135 1.15 0.96 -7.49
C LEU A 135 0.85 0.17 -6.22
N CYS A 136 0.69 -1.15 -6.31
CA CYS A 136 0.51 -2.01 -5.14
C CYS A 136 1.72 -2.00 -4.20
N ALA A 137 2.92 -2.12 -4.75
CA ALA A 137 4.15 -2.01 -3.96
C ALA A 137 4.25 -0.65 -3.26
N GLY A 138 3.87 0.43 -3.94
CA GLY A 138 3.81 1.78 -3.37
C GLY A 138 2.80 1.88 -2.22
N VAL A 139 1.58 1.39 -2.41
CA VAL A 139 0.55 1.41 -1.34
C VAL A 139 0.98 0.54 -0.16
N TRP A 140 1.53 -0.64 -0.41
CA TRP A 140 2.06 -1.52 0.63
C TRP A 140 3.17 -0.84 1.43
N ALA A 141 4.15 -0.26 0.74
CA ALA A 141 5.25 0.48 1.35
C ALA A 141 4.77 1.68 2.17
N PHE A 142 3.83 2.47 1.63
CA PHE A 142 3.19 3.56 2.36
C PHE A 142 2.57 3.06 3.66
N THR A 143 1.78 1.99 3.59
CA THR A 143 1.10 1.42 4.76
C THR A 143 2.10 0.92 5.79
N LEU A 144 3.15 0.20 5.40
CA LEU A 144 4.17 -0.29 6.32
C LEU A 144 4.85 0.86 7.10
N VAL A 145 5.28 1.92 6.41
CA VAL A 145 5.93 3.07 7.06
C VAL A 145 4.97 3.81 7.97
N ARG A 146 3.69 3.96 7.58
CA ARG A 146 2.65 4.56 8.42
C ARG A 146 2.40 3.76 9.70
N LEU A 147 2.49 2.43 9.61
CA LEU A 147 2.40 1.50 10.74
C LEU A 147 3.72 1.36 11.52
N LYS A 148 4.73 2.19 11.21
CA LYS A 148 6.06 2.17 11.86
C LYS A 148 6.81 0.85 11.67
N VAL A 149 6.47 0.08 10.65
CA VAL A 149 7.27 -1.05 10.19
C VAL A 149 8.50 -0.52 9.46
N SER A 150 9.62 -1.24 9.59
CA SER A 150 10.88 -0.86 8.97
C SER A 150 10.75 -0.73 7.44
N PRO A 151 11.24 0.37 6.81
CA PRO A 151 11.26 0.53 5.36
C PRO A 151 12.00 -0.59 4.61
N TRP A 152 12.92 -1.29 5.28
CA TRP A 152 13.61 -2.44 4.72
C TRP A 152 12.66 -3.58 4.33
N VAL A 153 11.56 -3.76 5.06
CA VAL A 153 10.54 -4.76 4.72
C VAL A 153 9.84 -4.38 3.41
N ALA A 154 9.53 -3.10 3.23
CA ALA A 154 8.94 -2.59 2.00
C ALA A 154 9.90 -2.75 0.80
N LEU A 155 11.19 -2.48 1.01
CA LEU A 155 12.22 -2.68 -0.02
C LEU A 155 12.34 -4.16 -0.40
N LEU A 156 12.46 -5.07 0.58
CA LEU A 156 12.57 -6.50 0.31
C LEU A 156 11.34 -7.06 -0.40
N ALA A 157 10.13 -6.62 -0.01
CA ALA A 157 8.90 -6.98 -0.72
C ALA A 157 8.93 -6.47 -2.18
N SER A 158 9.39 -5.24 -2.40
CA SER A 158 9.50 -4.66 -3.74
C SER A 158 10.54 -5.40 -4.60
N LEU A 159 11.66 -5.83 -4.02
CA LEU A 159 12.68 -6.62 -4.72
C LEU A 159 12.20 -8.04 -5.05
N ALA A 160 11.36 -8.63 -4.20
CA ALA A 160 10.75 -9.92 -4.49
C ALA A 160 9.83 -9.84 -5.73
N LEU A 161 9.05 -8.75 -5.84
CA LEU A 161 8.16 -8.47 -6.98
C LEU A 161 8.91 -8.17 -8.29
N THR A 162 10.20 -7.86 -8.23
CA THR A 162 11.03 -7.62 -9.42
C THR A 162 11.98 -8.78 -9.72
N SER A 163 11.85 -9.88 -8.97
CA SER A 163 12.68 -11.06 -9.18
C SER A 163 12.48 -11.64 -10.58
N PRO A 164 13.56 -11.87 -11.35
CA PRO A 164 13.48 -12.57 -12.63
C PRO A 164 12.90 -13.98 -12.53
N ALA A 165 12.84 -14.57 -11.33
CA ALA A 165 12.15 -15.84 -11.11
C ALA A 165 10.64 -15.75 -11.43
N GLN A 166 10.07 -14.55 -11.43
CA GLN A 166 8.67 -14.29 -11.80
C GLN A 166 8.49 -14.02 -13.30
N TRP A 167 9.41 -14.48 -14.17
CA TRP A 167 9.36 -14.19 -15.61
C TRP A 167 8.00 -14.55 -16.23
N GLU A 168 7.34 -15.63 -15.79
CA GLU A 168 5.99 -16.02 -16.26
C GLU A 168 4.91 -14.99 -15.92
N ASN A 169 5.08 -14.26 -14.82
CA ASN A 169 4.14 -13.22 -14.39
C ASN A 169 4.44 -11.86 -15.04
N ILE A 170 5.71 -11.61 -15.37
CA ILE A 170 6.19 -10.34 -15.94
C ILE A 170 6.02 -10.33 -17.47
N LEU A 171 6.25 -11.47 -18.14
CA LEU A 171 6.31 -11.58 -19.60
C LEU A 171 5.05 -12.18 -20.23
N ASN A 172 3.94 -12.21 -19.50
CA ASN A 172 2.66 -12.70 -20.00
C ASN A 172 1.56 -11.67 -19.73
N GLY A 173 0.91 -11.16 -20.77
CA GLY A 173 -0.09 -10.11 -20.64
C GLY A 173 -1.38 -10.56 -19.93
N PHE A 174 -1.68 -11.86 -19.95
CA PHE A 174 -2.83 -12.42 -19.22
C PHE A 174 -2.70 -12.26 -17.70
N GLN A 175 -1.47 -12.15 -17.19
CA GLN A 175 -1.18 -12.07 -15.75
C GLN A 175 -1.74 -10.82 -15.08
N THR A 176 -2.21 -9.85 -15.87
CA THR A 176 -3.02 -8.72 -15.40
C THR A 176 -4.13 -9.19 -14.46
N CYS A 177 -4.76 -10.35 -14.69
CA CYS A 177 -5.82 -10.87 -13.82
C CYS A 177 -5.33 -11.26 -12.41
N PHE A 178 -4.16 -11.90 -12.31
CA PHE A 178 -3.51 -12.25 -11.04
C PHE A 178 -3.07 -10.99 -10.30
N TRP A 179 -2.41 -10.08 -11.00
CA TRP A 179 -1.95 -8.82 -10.41
C TRP A 179 -3.12 -7.96 -9.92
N MET A 180 -4.21 -7.84 -10.68
CA MET A 180 -5.42 -7.14 -10.21
C MET A 180 -6.02 -7.79 -8.95
N MET A 181 -6.04 -9.12 -8.90
CA MET A 181 -6.51 -9.86 -7.72
C MET A 181 -5.66 -9.55 -6.49
N ASP A 182 -4.33 -9.70 -6.60
CA ASP A 182 -3.38 -9.48 -5.52
C ASP A 182 -3.43 -8.03 -5.03
N CYS A 183 -3.38 -7.07 -5.96
CA CYS A 183 -3.39 -5.65 -5.63
C CYS A 183 -4.68 -5.26 -4.90
N SER A 184 -5.82 -5.78 -5.35
CA SER A 184 -7.10 -5.50 -4.70
C SER A 184 -7.17 -6.13 -3.30
N ALA A 185 -6.62 -7.34 -3.11
CA ALA A 185 -6.55 -7.97 -1.80
C ALA A 185 -5.63 -7.18 -0.84
N VAL A 186 -4.47 -6.73 -1.31
CA VAL A 186 -3.55 -5.88 -0.53
C VAL A 186 -4.19 -4.54 -0.18
N LEU A 187 -4.88 -3.90 -1.12
CA LEU A 187 -5.63 -2.66 -0.86
C LEU A 187 -6.68 -2.84 0.23
N ALA A 188 -7.43 -3.95 0.20
CA ALA A 188 -8.43 -4.26 1.22
C ALA A 188 -7.80 -4.35 2.63
N ILE A 189 -6.66 -5.01 2.75
CA ILE A 189 -5.89 -5.10 4.00
C ILE A 189 -5.42 -3.70 4.43
N CYS A 190 -4.78 -2.94 3.53
CA CYS A 190 -4.27 -1.60 3.82
C CYS A 190 -5.36 -0.62 4.28
N PHE A 191 -6.56 -0.68 3.68
CA PHE A 191 -7.70 0.15 4.10
C PHE A 191 -8.14 -0.14 5.52
N VAL A 192 -8.14 -1.41 5.94
CA VAL A 192 -8.50 -1.76 7.31
C VAL A 192 -7.37 -1.43 8.28
N SER A 193 -6.10 -1.49 7.86
CA SER A 193 -4.95 -1.30 8.75
C SER A 193 -4.67 0.16 9.15
N LEU A 194 -5.01 1.14 8.33
CA LEU A 194 -4.60 2.55 8.55
C LEU A 194 -5.48 3.37 9.50
N PRO A 195 -6.82 3.27 9.47
CA PRO A 195 -7.68 4.08 10.34
C PRO A 195 -7.49 3.74 11.81
N VAL A 196 -7.63 4.72 12.70
CA VAL A 196 -7.63 4.49 14.15
C VAL A 196 -8.93 3.81 14.59
N ARG A 197 -10.06 4.15 13.94
CA ARG A 197 -11.36 3.52 14.18
C ARG A 197 -11.92 3.04 12.85
N VAL A 198 -12.51 1.85 12.86
CA VAL A 198 -13.16 1.29 11.68
C VAL A 198 -14.50 2.00 11.45
N SER A 199 -14.67 2.60 10.27
CA SER A 199 -15.92 3.21 9.84
C SER A 199 -16.63 2.35 8.80
N TRP A 200 -17.94 2.56 8.61
CA TRP A 200 -18.68 1.94 7.51
C TRP A 200 -18.09 2.24 6.12
N GLY A 201 -17.47 3.41 5.94
CA GLY A 201 -16.72 3.71 4.71
C GLY A 201 -15.49 2.82 4.52
N THR A 202 -14.80 2.47 5.61
CA THR A 202 -13.66 1.53 5.57
C THR A 202 -14.13 0.12 5.19
N VAL A 203 -15.24 -0.32 5.79
CA VAL A 203 -15.86 -1.62 5.48
C VAL A 203 -16.31 -1.67 4.02
N ALA A 204 -16.97 -0.61 3.53
CA ALA A 204 -17.39 -0.52 2.14
C ALA A 204 -16.21 -0.54 1.16
N ALA A 205 -15.15 0.24 1.42
CA ALA A 205 -13.95 0.24 0.59
C ALA A 205 -13.27 -1.15 0.55
N CYS A 206 -13.20 -1.81 1.71
CA CYS A 206 -12.68 -3.17 1.82
C CYS A 206 -13.53 -4.19 1.04
N ALA A 207 -14.85 -4.13 1.16
CA ALA A 207 -15.77 -5.00 0.43
C ALA A 207 -15.67 -4.79 -1.09
N VAL A 208 -15.55 -3.54 -1.55
CA VAL A 208 -15.32 -3.22 -2.97
C VAL A 208 -14.00 -3.82 -3.45
N ALA A 209 -12.91 -3.67 -2.68
CA ALA A 209 -11.62 -4.25 -3.03
C ALA A 209 -11.66 -5.79 -3.07
N CYS A 210 -12.33 -6.45 -2.12
CA CYS A 210 -12.52 -7.91 -2.13
C CYS A 210 -13.38 -8.37 -3.32
N PHE A 211 -14.40 -7.59 -3.70
CA PHE A 211 -15.21 -7.83 -4.88
C PHE A 211 -14.38 -7.75 -6.16
N VAL A 212 -13.56 -6.70 -6.32
CA VAL A 212 -12.65 -6.57 -7.46
C VAL A 212 -11.65 -7.73 -7.50
N SER A 213 -11.12 -8.14 -6.35
CA SER A 213 -10.24 -9.30 -6.25
C SER A 213 -10.91 -10.59 -6.75
N THR A 214 -12.12 -10.88 -6.25
CA THR A 214 -12.92 -12.07 -6.60
C THR A 214 -13.26 -12.17 -8.08
N PHE A 215 -13.59 -11.02 -8.69
CA PHE A 215 -13.95 -10.92 -10.11
C PHE A 215 -12.75 -10.59 -11.02
N SER A 216 -11.54 -10.60 -10.45
CA SER A 216 -10.29 -10.64 -11.21
C SER A 216 -9.78 -12.08 -11.30
N LEU A 217 -9.87 -12.86 -10.22
CA LEU A 217 -9.55 -14.28 -10.18
C LEU A 217 -10.25 -14.97 -9.00
N ALA A 218 -10.62 -16.25 -9.12
CA ALA A 218 -11.47 -16.89 -8.08
C ALA A 218 -10.78 -17.03 -6.71
N SER A 219 -9.46 -17.17 -6.65
CA SER A 219 -8.69 -17.16 -5.40
C SER A 219 -8.82 -15.85 -4.62
N GLY A 220 -9.25 -14.76 -5.28
CA GLY A 220 -9.61 -13.51 -4.63
C GLY A 220 -10.74 -13.66 -3.60
N LEU A 221 -11.52 -14.75 -3.62
CA LEU A 221 -12.50 -15.04 -2.55
C LEU A 221 -11.87 -15.13 -1.17
N VAL A 222 -10.59 -15.54 -1.07
CA VAL A 222 -9.86 -15.63 0.20
C VAL A 222 -9.69 -14.26 0.86
N SER A 223 -9.68 -13.18 0.08
CA SER A 223 -9.58 -11.80 0.62
C SER A 223 -10.72 -11.46 1.57
N TRP A 224 -11.95 -11.95 1.32
CA TRP A 224 -13.09 -11.74 2.20
C TRP A 224 -12.88 -12.35 3.58
N GLY A 225 -12.36 -13.58 3.65
CA GLY A 225 -12.08 -14.26 4.90
C GLY A 225 -10.97 -13.57 5.70
N ALA A 226 -9.88 -13.20 5.01
CA ALA A 226 -8.76 -12.48 5.63
C ALA A 226 -9.20 -11.12 6.18
N CYS A 227 -9.89 -10.31 5.38
CA CYS A 227 -10.38 -9.00 5.80
C CYS A 227 -11.46 -9.09 6.88
N GLY A 228 -12.35 -10.08 6.81
CA GLY A 228 -13.34 -10.35 7.85
C GLY A 228 -12.70 -10.69 9.19
N ALA A 229 -11.66 -11.51 9.20
CA ALA A 229 -10.90 -11.84 10.40
C ALA A 229 -10.20 -10.60 11.01
N ILE A 230 -9.58 -9.76 10.17
CA ILE A 230 -8.93 -8.51 10.63
C ILE A 230 -9.97 -7.55 11.21
N LEU A 231 -11.12 -7.40 10.56
CA LEU A 231 -12.21 -6.55 11.06
C LEU A 231 -12.76 -7.05 12.39
N ALA A 232 -12.99 -8.37 12.53
CA ALA A 232 -13.43 -8.96 13.78
C ALA A 232 -12.41 -8.75 14.91
N LEU A 233 -11.12 -8.92 14.62
CA LEU A 233 -10.05 -8.64 15.58
C LEU A 233 -10.04 -7.17 16.01
N ARG A 234 -10.24 -6.24 15.08
CA ARG A 234 -10.33 -4.82 15.40
C ARG A 234 -11.53 -4.49 16.27
N LEU A 235 -12.70 -5.04 15.96
CA LEU A 235 -13.90 -4.85 16.79
C LEU A 235 -13.70 -5.38 18.21
N TRP A 236 -12.94 -6.47 18.38
CA TRP A 236 -12.60 -7.00 19.70
C TRP A 236 -11.58 -6.13 20.46
N LEU A 237 -10.58 -5.58 19.77
CA LEU A 237 -9.55 -4.72 20.38
C LEU A 237 -10.06 -3.30 20.69
N ASP A 238 -11.03 -2.80 19.93
CA ASP A 238 -11.60 -1.46 20.06
C ASP A 238 -12.78 -1.39 21.06
N ALA A 239 -13.23 -2.54 21.59
CA ALA A 239 -14.33 -2.66 22.57
C ALA A 239 -13.83 -2.48 24.02
#